data_AF-A0A9P1EXB3-F1
#
_entry.id   AF-A0A9P1EXB3-F1
#
_cell.length_a   1.000
_cell.length_b   1.000
_cell.length_c   1.000
_cell.angle_alpha   90.00
_cell.angle_beta   90.00
_cell.angle_gamma   90.00
#
_symmetry.space_group_name_H-M   'P 1'
#
loop_
_entity.id
_entity.type
_entity.pdbx_description
1 polymer ?
#
loop_
_entity_poly.entity_id
_entity_poly.type
_entity_poly.pdbx_seq_one_letter_code
_entity_poly.pdbx_strand_id
1 'polypeptide(L)'
;MSRNPFDDDYRGSSASSTMPVKSYSTMGNMSAESEADYYEREIEKYMQESLDSTERSRRHLENSEKIGAATAQELLEQREKLQNTEKNLDEIHRTTQMTQRNLNSLKSFFGGFFKNKISKKPQEQSDVPAVPQSKSASRLSETAASMSNGGGSASFSGPSGGTGQRTLNESSRAAIKGTRWEAMDNQIDENLDAMSANLRNLQRLGVDLGKEVDSQNDMLERIQYKADRNDAIVRDQDKQMQKILGTGASTSQTTAESLTPSIDTSTKMSLMMKATSLFK
;
A
#
# COMPACT_ATOMS: atom_id res chain seq x y z
N MET A 1 21.21 -0.64 -4.85
CA MET A 1 21.13 0.72 -4.26
C MET A 1 19.96 1.41 -4.93
N SER A 2 18.85 1.60 -4.20
CA SER A 2 17.65 2.27 -4.70
C SER A 2 18.01 3.72 -5.01
N ARG A 3 17.91 4.11 -6.29
CA ARG A 3 18.14 5.48 -6.73
C ARG A 3 16.87 6.28 -6.40
N ASN A 4 17.03 7.27 -5.54
CA ASN A 4 15.96 8.16 -5.13
C ASN A 4 15.50 8.97 -6.35
N PRO A 5 14.21 8.92 -6.75
CA PRO A 5 13.70 9.58 -7.95
C PRO A 5 13.70 11.12 -7.87
N PHE A 6 14.18 11.69 -6.76
CA PHE A 6 14.37 13.13 -6.57
C PHE A 6 15.83 13.59 -6.73
N ASP A 7 16.78 12.65 -6.90
CA ASP A 7 18.21 12.98 -6.98
C ASP A 7 18.68 13.31 -8.41
N ASP A 8 17.91 12.98 -9.45
CA ASP A 8 18.36 13.14 -10.85
C ASP A 8 18.26 14.59 -11.38
N ASP A 9 17.63 15.51 -10.63
CA ASP A 9 17.44 16.91 -11.07
C ASP A 9 18.23 17.94 -10.25
N TYR A 10 18.93 17.54 -9.19
CA TYR A 10 19.76 18.48 -8.43
C TYR A 10 21.14 18.66 -9.10
N ARG A 11 21.13 19.34 -10.24
CA ARG A 11 22.33 20.06 -10.71
C ARG A 11 22.64 21.14 -9.69
N GLY A 12 23.55 20.83 -8.77
CA GLY A 12 24.17 21.83 -7.92
C GLY A 12 24.71 22.94 -8.81
N SER A 13 24.00 24.07 -8.84
CA SER A 13 24.50 25.28 -9.46
C SER A 13 25.80 25.62 -8.75
N SER A 14 26.90 25.59 -9.48
CA SER A 14 28.22 26.11 -9.08
C SER A 14 28.22 27.64 -8.93
N ALA A 15 27.08 28.24 -8.59
CA ALA A 15 26.92 29.66 -8.35
C ALA A 15 26.99 29.95 -6.84
N SER A 16 28.02 29.44 -6.17
CA SER A 16 28.41 29.94 -4.85
C SER A 16 29.55 30.95 -5.05
N SER A 17 29.31 32.17 -4.53
CA SER A 17 30.30 33.20 -4.18
C SER A 17 30.51 34.42 -5.09
N THR A 18 29.76 34.63 -6.18
CA THR A 18 29.99 35.86 -7.00
C THR A 18 28.76 36.49 -7.65
N MET A 19 27.56 36.25 -7.12
CA MET A 19 26.41 37.06 -7.54
C MET A 19 26.50 38.42 -6.83
N PRO A 20 26.59 39.55 -7.55
CA PRO A 20 26.48 40.85 -6.92
C PRO A 20 25.11 40.90 -6.24
N VAL A 21 25.11 41.10 -4.93
CA VAL A 21 23.93 41.53 -4.20
C VAL A 21 23.43 42.75 -4.96
N LYS A 22 22.25 42.68 -5.58
CA LYS A 22 21.67 43.79 -6.34
C LYS A 22 21.50 44.96 -5.37
N SER A 23 22.49 45.84 -5.36
CA SER A 23 22.37 47.17 -4.79
C SER A 23 21.23 47.86 -5.52
N TYR A 24 20.35 48.53 -4.78
CA TYR A 24 19.43 49.54 -5.29
C TYR A 24 20.29 50.63 -5.94
N SER A 25 20.68 50.37 -7.18
CA SER A 25 21.50 51.24 -7.99
C SER A 25 20.50 52.21 -8.56
N THR A 26 20.45 53.41 -7.97
CA THR A 26 19.75 54.59 -8.46
C THR A 26 19.78 54.59 -10.00
N MET A 27 18.67 54.23 -10.63
CA MET A 27 18.51 54.36 -12.06
C MET A 27 18.45 55.86 -12.35
N GLY A 28 19.54 56.37 -12.90
CA GLY A 28 19.63 57.76 -13.33
C GLY A 28 18.59 58.04 -14.42
N ASN A 29 17.71 58.98 -14.11
CA ASN A 29 16.97 59.81 -15.06
C ASN A 29 16.00 59.08 -16.02
N MET A 30 15.13 58.21 -15.48
CA MET A 30 13.84 57.90 -16.11
C MET A 30 12.75 58.85 -15.58
N SER A 31 11.77 59.22 -16.42
CA SER A 31 10.56 59.89 -15.95
C SER A 31 9.91 59.02 -14.87
N ALA A 32 9.36 59.63 -13.81
CA ALA A 32 8.66 58.90 -12.74
C ALA A 32 7.56 57.97 -13.29
N GLU A 33 6.99 58.30 -14.45
CA GLU A 33 6.02 57.48 -15.17
C GLU A 33 6.64 56.18 -15.71
N SER A 34 7.85 56.25 -16.28
CA SER A 34 8.55 55.06 -16.81
C SER A 34 9.03 54.11 -15.71
N GLU A 35 9.34 54.65 -14.53
CA GLU A 35 9.69 53.85 -13.35
C GLU A 35 8.46 53.15 -12.76
N ALA A 36 7.31 53.84 -12.69
CA ALA A 36 6.05 53.25 -12.26
C ALA A 36 5.59 52.10 -13.17
N ASP A 37 5.64 52.30 -14.49
CA ASP A 37 5.31 51.27 -15.49
C ASP A 37 6.21 50.02 -15.38
N TYR A 38 7.49 50.22 -15.03
CA TYR A 38 8.44 49.13 -14.83
C TYR A 38 8.07 48.27 -13.62
N TYR A 39 7.81 48.89 -12.46
CA TYR A 39 7.39 48.16 -11.27
C TYR A 39 6.03 47.49 -11.45
N GLU A 40 5.11 48.12 -12.18
CA GLU A 40 3.79 47.54 -12.47
C GLU A 40 3.92 46.19 -13.20
N ARG A 41 4.73 46.15 -14.27
CA ARG A 41 4.98 44.92 -15.03
C ARG A 41 5.68 43.85 -14.20
N GLU A 42 6.62 44.27 -13.36
CA GLU A 42 7.38 43.34 -12.51
C GLU A 42 6.47 42.70 -11.45
N ILE A 43 5.58 43.47 -10.80
CA ILE A 43 4.57 42.96 -9.86
C ILE A 43 3.64 41.98 -10.58
N GLU A 44 3.10 42.37 -11.73
CA GLU A 44 2.20 41.51 -12.50
C GLU A 44 2.85 40.19 -12.90
N LYS A 45 4.10 40.22 -13.33
CA LYS A 45 4.88 39.03 -13.65
C LYS A 45 4.98 38.08 -12.45
N TYR A 46 5.38 38.56 -11.27
CA TYR A 46 5.48 37.70 -10.08
C TYR A 46 4.13 37.16 -9.61
N MET A 47 3.07 37.95 -9.71
CA MET A 47 1.72 37.50 -9.36
C MET A 47 1.26 36.38 -10.29
N GLN A 48 1.49 36.53 -11.60
CA GLN A 48 1.13 35.51 -12.58
C GLN A 48 1.96 34.23 -12.41
N GLU A 49 3.27 34.34 -12.19
CA GLU A 49 4.14 33.20 -11.88
C GLU A 49 3.70 32.47 -10.59
N SER A 50 3.28 33.22 -9.57
CA SER A 50 2.79 32.66 -8.29
C SER A 50 1.45 31.95 -8.47
N LEU A 51 0.54 32.51 -9.25
CA LEU A 51 -0.75 31.91 -9.57
C LEU A 51 -0.56 30.59 -10.32
N ASP A 52 0.26 30.59 -11.38
CA ASP A 52 0.58 29.38 -12.14
C ASP A 52 1.27 28.33 -11.27
N SER A 53 2.14 28.75 -10.36
CA SER A 53 2.82 27.84 -9.43
C SER A 53 1.84 27.22 -8.44
N THR A 54 0.98 28.01 -7.81
CA THR A 54 -0.01 27.51 -6.85
C THR A 54 -1.05 26.61 -7.53
N GLU A 55 -1.46 26.90 -8.76
CA GLU A 55 -2.32 26.01 -9.54
C GLU A 55 -1.67 24.66 -9.84
N ARG A 56 -0.41 24.65 -10.28
CA ARG A 56 0.34 23.41 -10.51
C ARG A 56 0.45 22.60 -9.21
N SER A 57 0.86 23.25 -8.12
CA SER A 57 0.97 22.59 -6.81
C SER A 57 -0.35 22.01 -6.33
N ARG A 58 -1.46 22.74 -6.48
CA ARG A 58 -2.80 22.23 -6.15
C ARG A 58 -3.15 20.98 -6.96
N ARG A 59 -2.95 21.00 -8.29
CA ARG A 59 -3.18 19.83 -9.15
C ARG A 59 -2.31 18.64 -8.75
N HIS A 60 -1.04 18.87 -8.39
CA HIS A 60 -0.16 17.82 -7.91
C HIS A 60 -0.68 17.21 -6.59
N LEU A 61 -1.11 18.03 -5.63
CA LEU A 61 -1.66 17.54 -4.36
C LEU A 61 -2.95 16.75 -4.54
N GLU A 62 -3.86 17.21 -5.40
CA GLU A 62 -5.09 16.46 -5.74
C GLU A 62 -4.79 15.10 -6.37
N ASN A 63 -3.78 15.05 -7.26
CA ASN A 63 -3.33 13.80 -7.84
C ASN A 63 -2.69 12.88 -6.79
N SER A 64 -1.88 13.43 -5.88
CA SER A 64 -1.31 12.67 -4.76
C SER A 64 -2.39 12.12 -3.83
N GLU A 65 -3.46 12.87 -3.58
CA GLU A 65 -4.59 12.42 -2.76
C GLU A 65 -5.33 11.26 -3.44
N LYS A 66 -5.59 11.34 -4.75
CA LYS A 66 -6.18 10.23 -5.52
C LYS A 66 -5.32 8.97 -5.49
N ILE A 67 -4.01 9.12 -5.73
CA ILE A 67 -3.06 8.00 -5.69
C ILE A 67 -3.06 7.40 -4.28
N GLY A 68 -2.95 8.22 -3.24
CA GLY A 68 -2.96 7.75 -1.87
C GLY A 68 -4.25 7.04 -1.48
N ALA A 69 -5.41 7.53 -1.93
CA ALA A 69 -6.69 6.88 -1.68
C ALA A 69 -6.77 5.50 -2.37
N ALA A 70 -6.28 5.39 -3.60
CA ALA A 70 -6.18 4.11 -4.30
C ALA A 70 -5.22 3.14 -3.56
N THR A 71 -4.05 3.63 -3.11
CA THR A 71 -3.12 2.85 -2.30
C THR A 71 -3.76 2.37 -0.99
N ALA A 72 -4.57 3.20 -0.34
CA ALA A 72 -5.31 2.81 0.85
C ALA A 72 -6.28 1.65 0.58
N GLN A 73 -7.00 1.70 -0.55
CA GLN A 73 -7.89 0.61 -0.96
C GLN A 73 -7.12 -0.68 -1.22
N GLU A 74 -5.99 -0.61 -1.93
CA GLU A 74 -5.13 -1.77 -2.18
C GLU A 74 -4.63 -2.40 -0.88
N LEU A 75 -4.20 -1.59 0.10
CA LEU A 75 -3.78 -2.11 1.41
C LEU A 75 -4.94 -2.80 2.15
N LEU A 76 -6.16 -2.28 2.07
CA LEU A 76 -7.32 -2.93 2.67
C LEU A 76 -7.62 -4.29 2.01
N GLU A 77 -7.54 -4.38 0.68
CA GLU A 77 -7.70 -5.64 -0.04
C GLU A 77 -6.58 -6.64 0.28
N GLN A 78 -5.33 -6.17 0.35
CA GLN A 78 -4.18 -6.99 0.76
C GLN A 78 -4.38 -7.54 2.16
N ARG A 79 -4.87 -6.72 3.09
CA ARG A 79 -5.19 -7.17 4.45
C ARG A 79 -6.21 -8.30 4.44
N GLU A 80 -7.29 -8.19 3.67
CA GLU A 80 -8.31 -9.25 3.58
C GLU A 80 -7.69 -10.57 3.11
N LYS A 81 -6.81 -10.53 2.10
CA LYS A 81 -6.07 -11.70 1.63
C LYS A 81 -5.23 -12.31 2.74
N LEU A 82 -4.47 -11.51 3.48
CA LEU A 82 -3.66 -11.98 4.60
C LEU A 82 -4.52 -12.61 5.71
N GLN A 83 -5.66 -12.00 6.03
CA GLN A 83 -6.60 -12.57 7.02
C GLN A 83 -7.15 -13.93 6.57
N ASN A 84 -7.48 -14.07 5.28
CA ASN A 84 -7.93 -15.34 4.72
C ASN A 84 -6.80 -16.38 4.73
N THR A 85 -5.58 -15.99 4.41
CA THR A 85 -4.40 -16.87 4.53
C THR A 85 -4.19 -17.32 5.98
N GLU A 86 -4.28 -16.42 6.96
CA GLU A 86 -4.13 -16.78 8.37
C GLU A 86 -5.21 -17.77 8.83
N LYS A 87 -6.48 -17.54 8.45
CA LYS A 87 -7.59 -18.47 8.73
C LYS A 87 -7.37 -19.85 8.11
N ASN A 88 -6.93 -19.90 6.85
CA ASN A 88 -6.65 -21.17 6.17
C ASN A 88 -5.52 -21.94 6.85
N LEU A 89 -4.49 -21.24 7.34
CA LEU A 89 -3.43 -21.87 8.13
C LEU A 89 -3.95 -22.41 9.47
N ASP A 90 -4.84 -21.70 10.14
CA ASP A 90 -5.47 -22.20 11.37
C ASP A 90 -6.36 -23.43 11.09
N GLU A 91 -7.07 -23.47 9.96
CA GLU A 91 -7.85 -24.63 9.53
C GLU A 91 -6.97 -25.84 9.20
N ILE A 92 -5.86 -25.63 8.47
CA ILE A 92 -4.87 -26.66 8.22
C ILE A 92 -4.37 -27.22 9.56
N HIS A 93 -4.04 -26.35 10.51
CA HIS A 93 -3.58 -26.79 11.83
C HIS A 93 -4.61 -27.69 12.53
N ARG A 94 -5.89 -27.31 12.54
CA ARG A 94 -6.98 -28.12 13.10
C ARG A 94 -7.13 -29.46 12.37
N THR A 95 -7.08 -29.44 11.05
CA THR A 95 -7.17 -30.63 10.20
C THR A 95 -6.03 -31.59 10.49
N THR A 96 -4.80 -31.08 10.53
CA THR A 96 -3.60 -31.81 10.92
C THR A 96 -3.75 -32.43 12.32
N GLN A 97 -4.31 -31.73 13.31
CA GLN A 97 -4.58 -32.35 14.62
C GLN A 97 -5.58 -33.51 14.55
N MET A 98 -6.64 -33.39 13.75
CA MET A 98 -7.59 -34.49 13.53
C MET A 98 -6.94 -35.66 12.80
N THR A 99 -6.16 -35.38 11.76
CA THR A 99 -5.37 -36.39 11.02
C THR A 99 -4.43 -37.14 11.96
N GLN A 100 -3.74 -36.46 12.88
CA GLN A 100 -2.86 -37.14 13.83
C GLN A 100 -3.63 -38.11 14.73
N ARG A 101 -4.80 -37.72 15.23
CA ARG A 101 -5.66 -38.59 16.04
C ARG A 101 -6.09 -39.83 15.25
N ASN A 102 -6.46 -39.65 13.99
CA ASN A 102 -6.85 -40.74 13.10
C ASN A 102 -5.67 -41.67 12.77
N LEU A 103 -4.49 -41.14 12.45
CA LEU A 103 -3.28 -41.94 12.21
C LEU A 103 -2.86 -42.73 13.44
N ASN A 104 -2.93 -42.14 14.64
CA ASN A 104 -2.67 -42.83 15.90
C ASN A 104 -3.66 -43.99 16.13
N SER A 105 -4.93 -43.81 15.76
CA SER A 105 -5.92 -44.88 15.83
C SER A 105 -5.63 -46.02 14.83
N LEU A 106 -5.23 -45.70 13.59
CA LEU A 106 -4.92 -46.68 12.55
C LEU A 106 -3.67 -47.50 12.87
N LYS A 107 -2.63 -46.89 13.42
CA LYS A 107 -1.44 -47.61 13.91
C LYS A 107 -1.80 -48.68 14.95
N SER A 108 -2.85 -48.45 15.73
CA SER A 108 -3.32 -49.38 16.76
C SER A 108 -4.04 -50.62 16.18
N PHE A 109 -4.51 -50.58 14.93
CA PHE A 109 -5.21 -51.72 14.30
C PHE A 109 -4.29 -52.70 13.57
N PHE A 110 -3.11 -52.28 13.10
CA PHE A 110 -2.18 -53.14 12.34
C PHE A 110 -1.11 -53.85 13.22
N GLY A 111 -1.10 -53.61 14.53
CA GLY A 111 -0.09 -54.13 15.48
C GLY A 111 -0.51 -55.25 16.44
N GLY A 112 -1.77 -55.71 16.39
CA GLY A 112 -2.23 -56.87 17.18
C GLY A 112 -2.90 -56.53 18.52
N PHE A 113 -4.06 -57.17 18.73
CA PHE A 113 -4.80 -57.39 19.99
C PHE A 113 -4.98 -56.19 20.94
N PHE A 114 -6.19 -55.60 21.01
CA PHE A 114 -6.91 -55.36 22.28
C PHE A 114 -8.40 -55.10 22.03
N LYS A 115 -9.22 -56.09 22.43
CA LYS A 115 -10.53 -55.82 23.03
C LYS A 115 -10.28 -54.93 24.25
N ASN A 116 -10.60 -53.64 24.20
CA ASN A 116 -11.20 -53.00 25.37
C ASN A 116 -11.90 -51.70 25.02
N LYS A 117 -13.11 -51.58 25.57
CA LYS A 117 -13.87 -50.34 25.71
C LYS A 117 -12.97 -49.23 26.26
N ILE A 118 -13.13 -48.00 25.78
CA ILE A 118 -13.29 -46.80 26.63
C ILE A 118 -13.85 -45.65 25.78
N SER A 119 -15.09 -45.33 26.14
CA SER A 119 -15.79 -44.09 25.86
C SER A 119 -15.01 -42.92 26.46
N LYS A 120 -14.74 -41.88 25.66
CA LYS A 120 -14.83 -40.46 26.05
C LYS A 120 -14.52 -39.58 24.84
N LYS A 121 -15.53 -38.84 24.37
CA LYS A 121 -15.37 -37.76 23.39
C LYS A 121 -14.52 -36.63 24.01
N PRO A 122 -13.44 -36.16 23.38
CA PRO A 122 -12.79 -34.93 23.79
C PRO A 122 -13.70 -33.76 23.43
N GLN A 123 -14.04 -33.00 24.46
CA GLN A 123 -14.76 -31.73 24.43
C GLN A 123 -14.03 -30.76 23.50
N GLU A 124 -14.73 -30.27 22.47
CA GLU A 124 -14.29 -29.17 21.62
C GLU A 124 -14.18 -27.91 22.48
N GLN A 125 -12.95 -27.47 22.77
CA GLN A 125 -12.69 -26.10 23.19
C GLN A 125 -12.75 -25.22 21.95
N SER A 126 -13.94 -24.72 21.68
CA SER A 126 -14.21 -23.63 20.76
C SER A 126 -13.95 -22.31 21.47
N ASP A 127 -12.68 -21.92 21.59
CA ASP A 127 -12.28 -20.56 21.97
C ASP A 127 -11.19 -20.11 20.99
N VAL A 128 -11.59 -19.87 19.74
CA VAL A 128 -10.79 -19.04 18.83
C VAL A 128 -11.16 -17.60 19.20
N PRO A 129 -10.25 -16.78 19.75
CA PRO A 129 -10.54 -15.37 19.95
C PRO A 129 -10.87 -14.80 18.57
N ALA A 130 -12.07 -14.23 18.42
CA ALA A 130 -12.46 -13.52 17.22
C ALA A 130 -11.34 -12.54 16.88
N VAL A 131 -10.68 -12.74 15.72
CA VAL A 131 -9.59 -11.89 15.25
C VAL A 131 -10.12 -10.45 15.32
N PRO A 132 -9.54 -9.58 16.17
CA PRO A 132 -10.10 -8.25 16.36
C PRO A 132 -10.07 -7.55 15.02
N GLN A 133 -11.23 -7.00 14.61
CA GLN A 133 -11.28 -6.09 13.48
C GLN A 133 -10.19 -5.03 13.69
N SER A 134 -9.28 -4.94 12.72
CA SER A 134 -8.13 -4.07 12.84
C SER A 134 -8.59 -2.63 12.95
N LYS A 135 -8.27 -2.01 14.09
CA LYS A 135 -8.50 -0.58 14.30
C LYS A 135 -7.76 0.24 13.22
N SER A 136 -6.64 -0.26 12.71
CA SER A 136 -5.87 0.36 11.63
C SER A 136 -6.63 0.35 10.29
N ALA A 137 -7.19 -0.80 9.89
CA ALA A 137 -7.95 -0.92 8.64
C ALA A 137 -9.24 -0.09 8.67
N SER A 138 -9.94 -0.10 9.80
CA SER A 138 -11.15 0.73 9.97
C SER A 138 -10.84 2.23 9.85
N ARG A 139 -9.74 2.68 10.45
CA ARG A 139 -9.30 4.08 10.36
C ARG A 139 -8.85 4.45 8.95
N LEU A 140 -8.10 3.56 8.29
CA LEU A 140 -7.65 3.79 6.93
C LEU A 140 -8.85 3.87 5.96
N SER A 141 -9.84 3.00 6.13
CA SER A 141 -11.10 3.04 5.36
C SER A 141 -11.88 4.33 5.60
N GLU A 142 -12.00 4.78 6.84
CA GLU A 142 -12.65 6.05 7.18
C GLU A 142 -11.92 7.26 6.58
N THR A 143 -10.58 7.28 6.70
CA THR A 143 -9.75 8.34 6.11
C THR A 143 -9.89 8.36 4.59
N ALA A 144 -9.79 7.21 3.92
CA ALA A 144 -9.96 7.11 2.47
C ALA A 144 -11.38 7.53 2.01
N ALA A 145 -12.42 7.12 2.74
CA ALA A 145 -13.80 7.50 2.44
C ALA A 145 -14.04 9.01 2.61
N SER A 146 -13.48 9.60 3.67
CA SER A 146 -13.60 11.05 3.90
C SER A 146 -12.87 11.90 2.86
N MET A 147 -11.83 11.37 2.23
CA MET A 147 -11.12 12.01 1.11
C MET A 147 -11.92 11.90 -0.20
N SER A 148 -12.56 10.76 -0.45
CA SER A 148 -13.41 10.54 -1.63
C SER A 148 -14.68 11.40 -1.65
N ASN A 149 -15.23 11.76 -0.50
CA ASN A 149 -16.50 12.49 -0.42
C ASN A 149 -16.37 14.02 -0.56
N GLY A 150 -15.22 14.50 -1.07
CA GLY A 150 -15.00 15.91 -1.33
C GLY A 150 -14.92 16.71 -0.03
N GLY A 151 -13.85 16.48 0.74
CA GLY A 151 -13.39 17.39 1.78
C GLY A 151 -14.51 18.00 2.62
N GLY A 152 -15.41 17.15 3.16
CA GLY A 152 -16.35 17.61 4.16
C GLY A 152 -15.52 18.24 5.26
N SER A 153 -15.66 19.56 5.41
CA SER A 153 -15.08 20.35 6.50
C SER A 153 -15.37 19.63 7.81
N ALA A 154 -14.43 18.79 8.24
CA ALA A 154 -14.33 18.43 9.63
C ALA A 154 -13.93 19.74 10.28
N SER A 155 -14.94 20.47 10.73
CA SER A 155 -14.81 21.63 11.59
C SER A 155 -14.02 21.17 12.81
N PHE A 156 -12.70 21.27 12.71
CA PHE A 156 -11.81 20.97 13.80
C PHE A 156 -11.67 22.26 14.58
N SER A 157 -12.30 22.27 15.75
CA SER A 157 -12.10 23.29 16.78
C SER A 157 -10.75 23.04 17.46
N GLY A 158 -9.65 23.26 16.74
CA GLY A 158 -8.34 23.39 17.36
C GLY A 158 -8.17 24.80 17.93
N PRO A 159 -7.36 24.98 18.99
CA PRO A 159 -7.00 26.30 19.48
C PRO A 159 -5.99 26.91 18.49
N SER A 160 -6.50 27.47 17.40
CA SER A 160 -5.71 28.25 16.45
C SER A 160 -6.59 29.38 15.95
N GLY A 161 -6.58 30.48 16.70
CA GLY A 161 -6.84 31.79 16.11
C GLY A 161 -5.83 31.97 14.97
N GLY A 162 -6.32 31.95 13.75
CA GLY A 162 -5.49 32.02 12.57
C GLY A 162 -6.39 32.15 11.36
N THR A 163 -6.79 33.39 11.09
CA THR A 163 -7.04 33.89 9.73
C THR A 163 -6.14 33.12 8.75
N GLY A 164 -6.70 32.63 7.63
CA GLY A 164 -5.91 32.06 6.53
C GLY A 164 -4.64 32.88 6.35
N GLN A 165 -3.48 32.21 6.27
CA GLN A 165 -2.18 32.87 6.25
C GLN A 165 -2.10 33.70 4.97
N ARG A 166 -2.54 34.95 5.05
CA ARG A 166 -2.56 35.89 3.94
C ARG A 166 -1.11 36.09 3.49
N THR A 167 -0.88 35.94 2.20
CA THR A 167 0.44 36.15 1.57
C THR A 167 0.97 37.57 1.80
N LEU A 168 0.07 38.55 1.74
CA LEU A 168 0.39 39.97 1.84
C LEU A 168 -0.05 40.58 3.17
N ASN A 169 0.78 41.51 3.68
CA ASN A 169 0.43 42.32 4.84
C ASN A 169 -0.67 43.34 4.50
N GLU A 170 -1.31 43.90 5.54
CA GLU A 170 -2.46 44.80 5.38
C GLU A 170 -2.13 46.04 4.55
N SER A 171 -0.92 46.59 4.69
CA SER A 171 -0.43 47.74 3.91
C SER A 171 -0.29 47.43 2.42
N SER A 172 0.25 46.27 2.05
CA SER A 172 0.37 45.83 0.66
C SER A 172 -1.00 45.53 0.06
N ARG A 173 -1.92 44.95 0.84
CA ARG A 173 -3.32 44.73 0.42
C ARG A 173 -4.04 46.04 0.14
N ALA A 174 -3.89 47.02 1.02
CA ALA A 174 -4.48 48.34 0.81
C ALA A 174 -3.96 49.01 -0.48
N ALA A 175 -2.69 48.75 -0.85
CA ALA A 175 -2.09 49.27 -2.08
C ALA A 175 -2.59 48.57 -3.36
N ILE A 176 -2.98 47.30 -3.29
CA ILE A 176 -3.52 46.55 -4.44
C ILE A 176 -5.06 46.54 -4.50
N LYS A 177 -5.73 47.05 -3.47
CA LYS A 177 -7.19 47.05 -3.38
C LYS A 177 -7.82 47.83 -4.54
N GLY A 178 -8.81 47.23 -5.20
CA GLY A 178 -9.49 47.79 -6.37
C GLY A 178 -8.71 47.67 -7.67
N THR A 179 -7.53 47.03 -7.67
CA THR A 179 -6.76 46.75 -8.88
C THR A 179 -6.93 45.29 -9.32
N ARG A 180 -6.44 44.96 -10.52
CA ARG A 180 -6.39 43.56 -10.99
C ARG A 180 -5.55 42.64 -10.10
N TRP A 181 -4.59 43.20 -9.33
CA TRP A 181 -3.73 42.41 -8.45
C TRP A 181 -4.47 41.90 -7.22
N GLU A 182 -5.52 42.58 -6.74
CA GLU A 182 -6.37 42.08 -5.66
C GLU A 182 -7.02 40.75 -6.03
N ALA A 183 -7.56 40.63 -7.26
CA ALA A 183 -8.17 39.39 -7.73
C ALA A 183 -7.13 38.25 -7.81
N MET A 184 -5.94 38.52 -8.33
CA MET A 184 -4.86 37.53 -8.40
C MET A 184 -4.36 37.12 -7.01
N ASP A 185 -4.20 38.07 -6.09
CA ASP A 185 -3.77 37.79 -4.70
C ASP A 185 -4.80 36.93 -3.96
N ASN A 186 -6.08 37.25 -4.10
CA ASN A 186 -7.15 36.44 -3.51
C ASN A 186 -7.16 35.02 -4.08
N GLN A 187 -6.95 34.84 -5.39
CA GLN A 187 -6.86 33.50 -5.99
C GLN A 187 -5.63 32.72 -5.52
N ILE A 188 -4.49 33.40 -5.31
CA ILE A 188 -3.30 32.78 -4.72
C ILE A 188 -3.57 32.32 -3.29
N ASP A 189 -4.18 33.17 -2.45
CA ASP A 189 -4.58 32.81 -1.09
C ASP A 189 -5.53 31.61 -1.07
N GLU A 190 -6.58 31.62 -1.91
CA GLU A 190 -7.53 30.51 -2.03
C GLU A 190 -6.84 29.21 -2.43
N ASN A 191 -5.92 29.27 -3.40
CA ASN A 191 -5.13 28.11 -3.79
C ASN A 191 -4.25 27.61 -2.64
N LEU A 192 -3.59 28.50 -1.89
CA LEU A 192 -2.74 28.14 -0.76
C LEU A 192 -3.54 27.52 0.40
N ASP A 193 -4.72 28.05 0.69
CA ASP A 193 -5.63 27.47 1.69
C ASP A 193 -6.08 26.07 1.27
N ALA A 194 -6.48 25.88 0.01
CA ALA A 194 -6.81 24.56 -0.55
C ALA A 194 -5.61 23.59 -0.50
N MET A 195 -4.42 24.06 -0.88
CA MET A 195 -3.19 23.26 -0.77
C MET A 195 -2.91 22.86 0.68
N SER A 196 -3.12 23.75 1.66
CA SER A 196 -2.94 23.46 3.08
C SER A 196 -3.89 22.38 3.58
N ALA A 197 -5.15 22.40 3.11
CA ALA A 197 -6.13 21.38 3.43
C ALA A 197 -5.74 20.02 2.82
N ASN A 198 -5.34 20.00 1.55
CA ASN A 198 -4.90 18.79 0.86
C ASN A 198 -3.65 18.19 1.53
N LEU A 199 -2.69 19.01 1.95
CA LEU A 199 -1.50 18.57 2.68
C LEU A 199 -1.86 17.93 4.03
N ARG A 200 -2.83 18.49 4.77
CA ARG A 200 -3.31 17.89 6.02
C ARG A 200 -3.99 16.55 5.77
N ASN A 201 -4.80 16.44 4.71
CA ASN A 201 -5.42 15.18 4.31
C ASN A 201 -4.37 14.13 3.96
N LEU A 202 -3.38 14.48 3.15
CA LEU A 202 -2.24 13.63 2.81
C LEU A 202 -1.42 13.22 4.03
N GLN A 203 -1.22 14.13 4.99
CA GLN A 203 -0.53 13.80 6.24
C GLN A 203 -1.30 12.75 7.04
N ARG A 204 -2.62 12.95 7.23
CA ARG A 204 -3.46 11.97 7.92
C ARG A 204 -3.43 10.62 7.22
N LEU A 205 -3.60 10.63 5.91
CA LEU A 205 -3.56 9.42 5.08
C LEU A 205 -2.21 8.71 5.20
N GLY A 206 -1.09 9.42 5.09
CA GLY A 206 0.25 8.84 5.22
C GLY A 206 0.48 8.18 6.58
N VAL A 207 -0.02 8.78 7.66
CA VAL A 207 0.04 8.19 9.01
C VAL A 207 -0.80 6.91 9.11
N ASP A 208 -2.00 6.90 8.53
CA ASP A 208 -2.87 5.72 8.58
C ASP A 208 -2.38 4.60 7.66
N LEU A 209 -1.85 4.93 6.48
CA LEU A 209 -1.16 3.99 5.59
C LEU A 209 0.03 3.33 6.31
N GLY A 210 0.87 4.13 6.98
CA GLY A 210 2.02 3.60 7.73
C GLY A 210 1.60 2.61 8.82
N LYS A 211 0.60 2.97 9.64
CA LYS A 211 0.07 2.06 10.68
C LYS A 211 -0.54 0.79 10.12
N GLU A 212 -1.18 0.85 8.96
CA GLU A 212 -1.73 -0.32 8.30
C GLU A 212 -0.62 -1.24 7.77
N VAL A 213 0.43 -0.68 7.17
CA VAL A 213 1.62 -1.45 6.74
C VAL A 213 2.28 -2.13 7.93
N ASP A 214 2.52 -1.41 9.03
CA ASP A 214 3.09 -2.00 10.25
C ASP A 214 2.21 -3.15 10.77
N SER A 215 0.88 -2.95 10.81
CA SER A 215 -0.05 -4.01 11.22
C SER A 215 -0.05 -5.23 10.29
N GLN A 216 0.13 -5.02 8.98
CA GLN A 216 0.23 -6.11 8.01
C GLN A 216 1.57 -6.84 8.13
N ASN A 217 2.67 -6.14 8.41
CA ASN A 217 3.96 -6.76 8.71
C ASN A 217 3.87 -7.70 9.91
N ASP A 218 3.24 -7.27 11.01
CA ASP A 218 2.97 -8.13 12.17
C ASP A 218 2.13 -9.36 11.79
N MET A 219 1.19 -9.21 10.85
CA MET A 219 0.36 -10.33 10.38
C MET A 219 1.17 -11.31 9.53
N LEU A 220 2.05 -10.81 8.67
CA LEU A 220 2.96 -11.62 7.86
C LEU A 220 3.87 -12.47 8.74
N GLU A 221 4.43 -11.92 9.81
CA GLU A 221 5.26 -12.69 10.77
C GLU A 221 4.47 -13.84 11.41
N ARG A 222 3.23 -13.59 11.85
CA ARG A 222 2.36 -14.64 12.41
C ARG A 222 2.00 -15.69 11.38
N ILE A 223 1.67 -15.28 10.15
CA ILE A 223 1.37 -16.17 9.02
C ILE A 223 2.58 -17.06 8.72
N GLN A 224 3.77 -16.48 8.64
CA GLN A 224 5.01 -17.22 8.39
C GLN A 224 5.25 -18.27 9.47
N TYR A 225 5.14 -17.90 10.75
CA TYR A 225 5.29 -18.85 11.85
C TYR A 225 4.27 -20.00 11.79
N LYS A 226 2.99 -19.69 11.50
CA LYS A 226 1.93 -20.70 11.35
C LYS A 226 2.19 -21.61 10.15
N ALA A 227 2.65 -21.05 9.03
CA ALA A 227 2.97 -21.78 7.82
C ALA A 227 4.12 -22.77 8.03
N ASP A 228 5.25 -22.31 8.61
CA ASP A 228 6.40 -23.17 8.90
C ASP A 228 6.03 -24.31 9.85
N ARG A 229 5.24 -24.00 10.89
CA ARG A 229 4.74 -25.02 11.82
C ARG A 229 3.86 -26.05 11.11
N ASN A 230 2.92 -25.60 10.28
CA ASN A 230 2.01 -26.51 9.58
C ASN A 230 2.74 -27.37 8.55
N ASP A 231 3.68 -26.80 7.78
CA ASP A 231 4.51 -27.55 6.83
C ASP A 231 5.31 -28.66 7.52
N ALA A 232 5.94 -28.36 8.67
CA ALA A 232 6.66 -29.37 9.44
C ALA A 232 5.76 -30.54 9.90
N ILE A 233 4.55 -30.24 10.39
CA ILE A 233 3.65 -31.30 10.87
C ILE A 233 3.06 -32.09 9.70
N VAL A 234 2.66 -31.44 8.60
CA VAL A 234 2.14 -32.12 7.41
C VAL A 234 3.19 -33.06 6.83
N ARG A 235 4.46 -32.65 6.76
CA ARG A 235 5.57 -33.53 6.32
C ARG A 235 5.77 -34.75 7.22
N ASP A 236 5.65 -34.59 8.54
CA ASP A 236 5.74 -35.72 9.46
C ASP A 236 4.56 -36.69 9.27
N GLN A 237 3.35 -36.15 9.14
CA GLN A 237 2.14 -36.95 8.90
C GLN A 237 2.18 -37.70 7.58
N ASP A 238 2.69 -37.08 6.52
CA ASP A 238 2.85 -37.74 5.22
C ASP A 238 3.81 -38.94 5.32
N LYS A 239 4.95 -38.77 6.02
CA LYS A 239 5.87 -39.89 6.31
C LYS A 239 5.21 -40.99 7.13
N GLN A 240 4.43 -40.65 8.15
CA GLN A 240 3.70 -41.62 8.96
C GLN A 240 2.67 -42.40 8.12
N MET A 241 1.93 -41.71 7.26
CA MET A 241 0.94 -42.31 6.37
C MET A 241 1.61 -43.25 5.36
N GLN A 242 2.71 -42.85 4.72
CA GLN A 242 3.48 -43.72 3.82
C GLN A 242 3.97 -44.99 4.51
N LYS A 243 4.40 -44.88 5.77
CA LYS A 243 4.81 -46.04 6.58
C LYS A 243 3.65 -46.99 6.88
N ILE A 244 2.46 -46.46 7.18
CA ILE A 244 1.25 -47.27 7.43
C ILE A 244 0.77 -47.96 6.13
N LEU A 245 0.88 -47.28 4.98
CA LEU A 245 0.49 -47.83 3.68
C LEU A 245 1.44 -48.92 3.15
N GLY A 246 2.55 -49.19 3.84
CA GLY A 246 3.47 -50.28 3.50
C GLY A 246 4.41 -49.98 2.32
N THR A 247 4.45 -48.75 1.80
CA THR A 247 5.33 -48.39 0.66
C THR A 247 6.81 -48.24 1.06
N GLY A 248 7.15 -48.35 2.35
CA GLY A 248 8.54 -48.26 2.84
C GLY A 248 9.31 -49.58 2.97
N ALA A 249 8.70 -50.74 2.70
CA ALA A 249 9.34 -52.06 2.91
C ALA A 249 9.54 -52.91 1.64
N SER A 250 9.13 -52.41 0.46
CA SER A 250 9.15 -53.19 -0.78
C SER A 250 9.77 -52.42 -1.94
N THR A 251 10.97 -51.85 -1.77
CA THR A 251 11.77 -51.41 -2.93
C THR A 251 13.25 -51.56 -2.60
N SER A 252 13.69 -52.81 -2.57
CA SER A 252 15.08 -53.17 -2.81
C SER A 252 15.06 -54.14 -3.99
N GLN A 253 15.73 -53.75 -5.07
CA GLN A 253 15.96 -54.50 -6.30
C GLN A 253 14.76 -54.71 -7.24
N THR A 254 14.61 -53.79 -8.18
CA THR A 254 14.66 -54.13 -9.61
C THR A 254 15.09 -52.91 -10.42
N THR A 255 16.33 -52.99 -10.91
CA THR A 255 16.79 -52.54 -12.24
C THR A 255 16.25 -51.22 -12.79
N ALA A 256 17.18 -50.27 -12.91
CA ALA A 256 17.13 -49.13 -13.81
C ALA A 256 16.57 -49.50 -15.18
N GLU A 257 15.49 -48.83 -15.61
CA GLU A 257 15.28 -48.43 -17.00
C GLU A 257 14.16 -47.37 -17.08
N SER A 258 14.48 -46.30 -17.81
CA SER A 258 13.68 -45.16 -18.24
C SER A 258 12.16 -45.16 -18.01
N LEU A 259 11.67 -44.15 -17.29
CA LEU A 259 10.28 -43.70 -17.37
C LEU A 259 10.24 -42.26 -17.92
N THR A 260 10.41 -42.12 -19.23
CA THR A 260 9.65 -41.09 -19.95
C THR A 260 8.23 -41.65 -20.17
N PRO A 261 7.17 -40.84 -20.06
CA PRO A 261 5.83 -41.31 -20.34
C PRO A 261 5.72 -41.67 -21.82
N SER A 262 5.63 -42.96 -22.13
CA SER A 262 5.30 -43.46 -23.47
C SER A 262 3.87 -43.04 -23.80
N ILE A 263 3.73 -42.00 -24.60
CA ILE A 263 2.45 -41.59 -25.18
C ILE A 263 2.06 -42.66 -26.20
N ASP A 264 0.88 -43.27 -26.01
CA ASP A 264 0.34 -44.29 -26.91
C ASP A 264 0.27 -43.76 -28.36
N THR A 265 0.52 -44.65 -29.31
CA THR A 265 0.62 -44.36 -30.75
C THR A 265 -0.67 -43.71 -31.29
N SER A 266 -1.81 -44.08 -30.70
CA SER A 266 -3.12 -43.48 -30.98
C SER A 266 -3.17 -42.00 -30.59
N THR A 267 -2.62 -41.65 -29.42
CA THR A 267 -2.55 -40.26 -28.93
C THR A 267 -1.58 -39.43 -29.76
N LYS A 268 -0.45 -40.00 -30.20
CA LYS A 268 0.48 -39.31 -31.12
C LYS A 268 -0.17 -39.00 -32.47
N MET A 269 -0.91 -39.93 -33.06
CA MET A 269 -1.61 -39.68 -34.34
C MET A 269 -2.75 -38.66 -34.19
N SER A 270 -3.47 -38.67 -33.07
CA SER A 270 -4.51 -37.67 -32.79
C SER A 270 -3.95 -36.26 -32.67
N LEU A 271 -2.81 -36.08 -31.98
CA LEU A 271 -2.13 -34.79 -31.86
C LEU A 271 -1.61 -34.29 -33.22
N MET A 272 -1.05 -35.19 -34.02
CA MET A 272 -0.49 -34.85 -35.33
C MET A 272 -1.58 -34.40 -36.31
N MET A 273 -2.73 -35.09 -36.34
CA MET A 273 -3.88 -34.71 -37.17
C MET A 273 -4.52 -33.38 -36.76
N LYS A 274 -4.53 -33.06 -35.46
CA LYS A 274 -5.05 -31.78 -34.94
C LYS A 274 -4.11 -30.59 -35.24
N ALA A 275 -2.81 -30.83 -35.35
CA ALA A 275 -1.85 -29.80 -35.72
C ALA A 275 -1.94 -29.43 -37.21
N THR A 276 -2.25 -30.39 -38.09
CA THR A 276 -2.39 -30.13 -39.53
C THR A 276 -3.66 -29.37 -39.90
N SER A 277 -4.68 -29.33 -39.04
CA SER A 277 -5.91 -28.55 -39.26
C SER A 277 -5.82 -27.09 -38.80
N LEU A 278 -4.69 -26.68 -38.19
CA LEU A 278 -4.47 -25.30 -37.72
C LEU A 278 -3.59 -24.47 -38.67
N PHE A 279 -3.11 -25.06 -39.77
CA PHE A 279 -2.31 -24.39 -40.79
C PHE A 279 -2.88 -24.57 -42.21
N LYS A 280 -4.21 -24.52 -42.34
CA LYS A 280 -4.88 -24.38 -43.63
C LYS A 280 -6.02 -23.37 -43.54
#